data_AF-A0A538AD87-F1
#
_entry.id   AF-A0A538AD87-F1
#
_cell.length_a   1.000
_cell.length_b   1.000
_cell.length_c   1.000
_cell.angle_alpha   90.00
_cell.angle_beta   90.00
_cell.angle_gamma   90.00
#
_symmetry.space_group_name_H-M   'P 1'
#
loop_
_entity.id
_entity.type
_entity.pdbx_description
1 polymer ?
#
loop_
_entity_poly.entity_id
_entity_poly.type
_entity_poly.pdbx_seq_one_letter_code
_entity_poly.pdbx_strand_id
1 'polypeptide(L)'
;MGAGAAEPHQAYTFDAPLRLSSCAEGTPNLYAASSTSVDVGFHFYRGCQVDRQARGTTDWLTWTSAARPTLDAALEARGVMGGIGDRDVIRFRGFDLTLIEGQFVNEDPRTWRVFLYDDQTGEAEPLAFRTAAGSIAFSNPTIAAIEIDGQRAILVTLFIPGEGARGEEAGELIYYQIYGPARTTR
;
A
#
# COMPACT_ATOMS: atom_id res chain seq x y z
N MET A 1 43.57 -2.27 19.89
CA MET A 1 42.22 -2.72 19.47
C MET A 1 41.21 -1.96 20.30
N GLY A 2 40.72 -0.83 19.79
CA GLY A 2 39.65 -0.06 20.41
C GLY A 2 38.48 -0.03 19.45
N ALA A 3 37.36 -0.64 19.83
CA ALA A 3 36.10 -0.45 19.13
C ALA A 3 35.71 1.02 19.30
N GLY A 4 35.67 1.77 18.20
CA GLY A 4 35.11 3.12 18.19
C GLY A 4 33.64 3.02 18.55
N ALA A 5 33.23 3.74 19.60
CA ALA A 5 31.82 3.91 19.92
C ALA A 5 31.13 4.52 18.70
N ALA A 6 30.01 3.93 18.28
CA ALA A 6 29.16 4.54 17.26
C ALA A 6 28.67 5.90 17.79
N GLU A 7 28.93 6.97 17.05
CA GLU A 7 28.36 8.29 17.30
C GLU A 7 26.81 8.17 17.37
N PRO A 8 26.14 8.80 18.35
CA PRO A 8 24.69 8.73 18.45
C PRO A 8 24.06 9.37 17.21
N HIS A 9 23.33 8.57 16.43
CA HIS A 9 22.52 9.10 15.34
C HIS A 9 21.45 10.03 15.91
N GLN A 10 21.36 11.25 15.37
CA GLN A 10 20.34 12.21 15.76
C GLN A 10 18.95 11.66 15.36
N ALA A 11 18.10 11.44 16.35
CA ALA A 11 16.70 11.07 16.13
C ALA A 11 15.85 12.34 16.01
N TYR A 12 14.97 12.36 15.02
CA TYR A 12 13.95 13.40 14.87
C TYR A 12 12.58 12.81 15.18
N THR A 13 11.73 13.61 15.81
CA THR A 13 10.35 13.24 16.13
C THR A 13 9.46 14.43 15.84
N PHE A 14 8.32 14.15 15.22
CA PHE A 14 7.33 15.15 14.88
C PHE A 14 5.93 14.55 15.03
N ASP A 15 5.13 15.12 15.94
CA ASP A 15 3.74 14.72 16.13
C ASP A 15 2.85 15.55 15.19
N ALA A 16 2.47 14.95 14.07
CA ALA A 16 1.64 15.62 13.07
C ALA A 16 0.22 15.87 13.62
N PRO A 17 -0.31 17.11 13.59
CA PRO A 17 -1.67 17.38 14.01
C PRO A 17 -2.66 16.84 12.97
N LEU A 18 -3.85 16.44 13.44
CA LEU A 18 -4.99 16.11 12.58
C LEU A 18 -5.39 17.34 11.74
N ARG A 19 -5.71 17.12 10.47
CA ARG A 19 -6.13 18.17 9.51
C ARG A 19 -7.34 17.81 8.66
N LEU A 20 -7.52 16.53 8.36
CA LEU A 20 -8.51 15.97 7.45
C LEU A 20 -9.66 15.26 8.18
N SER A 21 -9.46 14.82 9.43
CA SER A 21 -10.50 14.17 10.23
C SER A 21 -10.57 14.71 11.66
N SER A 22 -11.78 14.80 12.21
CA SER A 22 -12.00 15.06 13.65
C SER A 22 -11.87 13.81 14.51
N CYS A 23 -11.71 12.63 13.91
CA CYS A 23 -11.72 11.35 14.60
C CYS A 23 -10.35 10.66 14.58
N ALA A 24 -9.80 10.40 13.38
CA ALA A 24 -8.53 9.69 13.26
C ALA A 24 -7.81 9.99 11.93
N GLU A 25 -6.48 10.09 12.01
CA GLU A 25 -5.54 10.01 10.90
C GLU A 25 -4.39 9.08 11.32
N GLY A 26 -3.95 8.18 10.44
CA GLY A 26 -2.97 7.16 10.82
C GLY A 26 -2.64 6.15 9.73
N THR A 27 -2.06 5.02 10.14
CA THR A 27 -1.61 3.92 9.25
C THR A 27 -0.70 4.42 8.12
N PRO A 28 0.46 5.02 8.48
CA PRO A 28 1.32 5.67 7.50
C PRO A 28 2.10 4.67 6.66
N ASN A 29 2.39 5.05 5.42
CA ASN A 29 3.43 4.45 4.58
C ASN A 29 4.45 5.54 4.18
N LEU A 30 5.70 5.16 3.91
CA LEU A 30 6.75 6.10 3.54
C LEU A 30 6.95 6.11 2.02
N TYR A 31 6.89 7.30 1.41
CA TYR A 31 7.30 7.50 0.02
C TYR A 31 8.77 7.92 -0.06
N ALA A 32 9.21 8.79 0.85
CA ALA A 32 10.60 9.21 0.96
C ALA A 32 10.89 9.70 2.39
N ALA A 33 12.12 9.51 2.86
CA ALA A 33 12.57 10.02 4.14
C ALA A 33 14.03 10.45 4.06
N SER A 34 14.37 11.55 4.73
CA SER A 34 15.72 12.08 4.89
C SER A 34 15.86 12.72 6.27
N SER A 35 17.05 13.20 6.62
CA SER A 35 17.25 13.95 7.86
C SER A 35 16.54 15.31 7.89
N THR A 36 16.01 15.81 6.76
CA THR A 36 15.37 17.13 6.68
C THR A 36 13.92 17.07 6.23
N SER A 37 13.42 15.91 5.79
CA SER A 37 12.04 15.77 5.36
C SER A 37 11.55 14.33 5.36
N VAL A 38 10.23 14.16 5.53
CA VAL A 38 9.52 12.90 5.33
C VAL A 38 8.28 13.15 4.48
N ASP A 39 8.11 12.35 3.45
CA ASP A 39 6.92 12.27 2.62
C ASP A 39 6.19 10.96 2.93
N VAL A 40 4.97 11.09 3.45
CA VAL A 40 4.18 9.99 3.96
C VAL A 40 2.83 9.96 3.28
N GLY A 41 2.36 8.76 2.95
CA GLY A 41 0.93 8.56 2.80
C GLY A 41 0.34 8.15 4.15
N PHE A 42 -0.95 8.43 4.36
CA PHE A 42 -1.68 7.97 5.54
C PHE A 42 -3.18 7.86 5.22
N HIS A 43 -3.95 7.29 6.13
CA HIS A 43 -5.41 7.24 6.07
C HIS A 43 -6.01 8.35 6.93
N PHE A 44 -7.13 8.91 6.50
CA PHE A 44 -7.98 9.74 7.35
C PHE A 44 -9.39 9.17 7.39
N TYR A 45 -10.03 9.27 8.55
CA TYR A 45 -11.36 8.71 8.73
C TYR A 45 -12.41 9.71 8.27
N ARG A 46 -12.90 9.53 7.04
CA ARG A 46 -13.89 10.42 6.42
C ARG A 46 -15.25 10.21 7.05
N GLY A 47 -15.81 11.29 7.61
CA GLY A 47 -17.09 11.24 8.32
C GLY A 47 -17.07 10.31 9.54
N CYS A 48 -15.88 9.98 10.06
CA CYS A 48 -15.70 9.01 11.14
C CYS A 48 -16.30 7.63 10.84
N GLN A 49 -16.25 7.19 9.57
CA GLN A 49 -16.89 5.95 9.13
C GLN A 49 -16.02 5.08 8.21
N VAL A 50 -15.28 5.70 7.28
CA VAL A 50 -14.48 4.96 6.30
C VAL A 50 -13.08 5.55 6.14
N ASP A 51 -12.09 4.68 5.99
CA ASP A 51 -10.72 5.08 5.68
C ASP A 51 -10.62 5.60 4.24
N ARG A 52 -9.94 6.73 4.08
CA ARG A 52 -9.65 7.36 2.80
C ARG A 52 -8.21 7.82 2.74
N GLN A 53 -7.71 8.00 1.53
CA GLN A 53 -6.29 8.16 1.30
C GLN A 53 -5.85 9.62 1.41
N ALA A 54 -4.70 9.83 2.04
CA ALA A 54 -4.08 11.13 2.17
C ALA A 54 -2.57 11.04 1.98
N ARG A 55 -1.95 12.19 1.68
CA ARG A 55 -0.51 12.35 1.62
C ARG A 55 -0.12 13.60 2.40
N GLY A 56 1.03 13.56 3.05
CA GLY A 56 1.57 14.69 3.77
C GLY A 56 3.08 14.72 3.78
N THR A 57 3.61 15.88 4.13
CA THR A 57 5.04 16.13 4.19
C THR A 57 5.36 16.94 5.42
N THR A 58 6.44 16.54 6.10
CA THR A 58 7.03 17.29 7.21
C THR A 58 8.51 17.55 6.95
N ASP A 59 9.00 18.71 7.40
CA ASP A 59 10.41 19.06 7.53
C ASP A 59 10.88 19.00 9.01
N TRP A 60 10.15 18.23 9.83
CA TRP A 60 10.29 18.12 11.29
C TRP A 60 9.86 19.36 12.09
N LEU A 61 9.43 20.43 11.43
CA LEU A 61 8.92 21.65 12.07
C LEU A 61 7.48 21.97 11.63
N THR A 62 7.17 21.67 10.39
CA THR A 62 5.90 21.96 9.75
C THR A 62 5.23 20.70 9.23
N TRP A 63 3.91 20.77 9.09
CA TRP A 63 3.09 19.71 8.52
C TRP A 63 2.21 20.28 7.43
N THR A 64 2.24 19.63 6.27
CA THR A 64 1.28 19.84 5.20
C THR A 64 0.68 18.51 4.82
N SER A 65 -0.62 18.48 4.56
CA SER A 65 -1.32 17.27 4.17
C SER A 65 -2.56 17.58 3.35
N ALA A 66 -2.95 16.63 2.52
CA ALA A 66 -4.13 16.70 1.69
C ALA A 66 -4.71 15.30 1.47
N ALA A 67 -6.04 15.23 1.36
CA ALA A 67 -6.71 14.04 0.84
C ALA A 67 -6.28 13.75 -0.60
N ARG A 68 -6.45 12.50 -1.04
CA ARG A 68 -6.18 12.01 -2.40
C ARG A 68 -7.50 11.69 -3.13
N PRO A 69 -8.37 12.68 -3.39
CA PRO A 69 -9.73 12.43 -3.85
C PRO A 69 -9.80 11.73 -5.22
N THR A 70 -8.81 11.93 -6.11
CA THR A 70 -8.76 11.23 -7.40
C THR A 70 -8.56 9.72 -7.22
N LEU A 71 -7.68 9.32 -6.30
CA LEU A 71 -7.42 7.93 -6.01
C LEU A 71 -8.63 7.30 -5.29
N ASP A 72 -9.20 8.00 -4.31
CA ASP A 72 -10.44 7.56 -3.65
C ASP A 72 -11.58 7.36 -4.66
N ALA A 73 -11.79 8.35 -5.55
CA ALA A 73 -12.84 8.31 -6.56
C ALA A 73 -12.63 7.18 -7.58
N ALA A 74 -11.38 6.84 -7.93
CA ALA A 74 -11.08 5.75 -8.84
C ALA A 74 -11.55 4.40 -8.28
N LEU A 75 -11.39 4.17 -6.97
CA LEU A 75 -11.87 2.95 -6.31
C LEU A 75 -13.38 2.98 -6.08
N GLU A 76 -13.93 4.13 -5.69
CA GLU A 76 -15.38 4.31 -5.53
C GLU A 76 -16.13 4.07 -6.86
N ALA A 77 -15.55 4.48 -7.99
CA ALA A 77 -16.07 4.19 -9.33
C ALA A 77 -16.07 2.68 -9.67
N ARG A 78 -15.32 1.86 -8.94
CA ARG A 78 -15.34 0.38 -9.03
C ARG A 78 -16.27 -0.27 -8.00
N GLY A 79 -17.04 0.53 -7.26
CA GLY A 79 -18.02 0.05 -6.29
C GLY A 79 -17.50 -0.09 -4.87
N VAL A 80 -16.31 0.42 -4.56
CA VAL A 80 -15.79 0.48 -3.17
C VAL A 80 -16.65 1.45 -2.35
N MET A 81 -17.36 0.94 -1.35
CA MET A 81 -18.21 1.74 -0.46
C MET A 81 -17.69 1.78 0.98
N GLY A 82 -16.87 0.80 1.38
CA GLY A 82 -16.21 0.73 2.68
C GLY A 82 -14.88 1.48 2.73
N GLY A 83 -13.96 1.03 3.58
CA GLY A 83 -12.62 1.58 3.70
C GLY A 83 -11.77 1.39 2.43
N ILE A 84 -10.92 2.38 2.14
CA ILE A 84 -9.79 2.25 1.23
C ILE A 84 -8.55 2.23 2.10
N GLY A 85 -7.83 1.12 2.06
CA GLY A 85 -6.83 0.80 3.07
C GLY A 85 -5.41 0.85 2.55
N ASP A 86 -4.66 -0.18 2.90
CA ASP A 86 -3.24 -0.31 2.62
C ASP A 86 -2.92 -0.18 1.12
N ARG A 87 -1.72 0.34 0.84
CA ARG A 87 -1.20 0.47 -0.51
C ARG A 87 0.31 0.42 -0.55
N ASP A 88 0.81 0.04 -1.71
CA ASP A 88 2.23 0.09 -2.01
C ASP A 88 2.46 0.46 -3.47
N VAL A 89 3.62 1.04 -3.77
CA VAL A 89 3.92 1.66 -5.07
C VAL A 89 5.08 0.98 -5.76
N ILE A 90 4.99 0.89 -7.08
CA ILE A 90 6.06 0.36 -7.92
C ILE A 90 6.19 1.16 -9.21
N ARG A 91 7.44 1.41 -9.62
CA ARG A 91 7.73 1.84 -10.99
C ARG A 91 8.01 0.61 -11.85
N PHE A 92 7.07 0.26 -12.73
CA PHE A 92 7.19 -0.91 -13.60
C PHE A 92 7.16 -0.50 -15.08
N ARG A 93 8.23 -0.79 -15.81
CA ARG A 93 8.37 -0.49 -17.26
C ARG A 93 8.05 0.97 -17.63
N GLY A 94 8.34 1.90 -16.73
CA GLY A 94 8.13 3.34 -16.95
C GLY A 94 6.79 3.88 -16.45
N PHE A 95 5.90 3.03 -15.97
CA PHE A 95 4.63 3.40 -15.33
C PHE A 95 4.81 3.45 -13.82
N ASP A 96 4.22 4.46 -13.20
CA ASP A 96 4.10 4.55 -11.74
C ASP A 96 2.75 3.96 -11.38
N LEU A 97 2.78 2.85 -10.65
CA LEU A 97 1.59 2.07 -10.32
C LEU A 97 1.48 1.95 -8.81
N THR A 98 0.25 2.00 -8.32
CA THR A 98 -0.10 1.75 -6.92
C THR A 98 -0.93 0.48 -6.84
N LEU A 99 -0.49 -0.48 -6.04
CA LEU A 99 -1.31 -1.61 -5.63
C LEU A 99 -2.08 -1.19 -4.37
N ILE A 100 -3.40 -1.25 -4.38
CA ILE A 100 -4.22 -0.69 -3.30
C ILE A 100 -5.45 -1.54 -3.00
N GLU A 101 -5.82 -1.64 -1.73
CA GLU A 101 -7.03 -2.33 -1.31
C GLU A 101 -8.25 -1.41 -1.15
N GLY A 102 -9.43 -1.96 -1.41
CA GLY A 102 -10.71 -1.34 -1.16
C GLY A 102 -11.75 -2.35 -0.74
N GLN A 103 -12.61 -1.96 0.19
CA GLN A 103 -13.67 -2.78 0.75
C GLN A 103 -15.01 -2.45 0.07
N PHE A 104 -15.68 -3.42 -0.55
CA PHE A 104 -16.99 -3.13 -1.16
C PHE A 104 -18.09 -2.84 -0.15
N VAL A 105 -18.06 -3.45 1.04
CA VAL A 105 -19.05 -3.21 2.10
C VAL A 105 -18.31 -2.85 3.39
N ASN A 106 -18.62 -1.68 3.95
CA ASN A 106 -17.97 -1.21 5.16
C ASN A 106 -18.05 -2.24 6.28
N GLU A 107 -16.95 -2.46 6.99
CA GLU A 107 -16.84 -3.40 8.13
C GLU A 107 -17.10 -4.87 7.77
N ASP A 108 -17.08 -5.24 6.49
CA ASP A 108 -17.16 -6.64 6.03
C ASP A 108 -15.82 -7.13 5.44
N PRO A 109 -15.01 -7.91 6.20
CA PRO A 109 -13.69 -8.37 5.76
C PRO A 109 -13.73 -9.23 4.49
N ARG A 110 -14.86 -9.83 4.14
CA ARG A 110 -15.02 -10.69 2.96
C ARG A 110 -14.97 -9.92 1.64
N THR A 111 -15.10 -8.59 1.74
CA THR A 111 -15.26 -7.70 0.59
C THR A 111 -14.01 -6.91 0.24
N TRP A 112 -12.89 -7.15 0.94
CA TRP A 112 -11.60 -6.63 0.55
C TRP A 112 -11.18 -7.16 -0.82
N ARG A 113 -10.89 -6.24 -1.73
CA ARG A 113 -10.31 -6.49 -3.05
C ARG A 113 -9.12 -5.59 -3.25
N VAL A 114 -8.21 -6.05 -4.10
CA VAL A 114 -7.02 -5.30 -4.49
C VAL A 114 -7.20 -4.79 -5.91
N PHE A 115 -6.73 -3.58 -6.14
CA PHE A 115 -6.78 -2.87 -7.40
C PHE A 115 -5.37 -2.45 -7.80
N LEU A 116 -5.13 -2.39 -9.11
CA LEU A 116 -4.00 -1.70 -9.68
C LEU A 116 -4.46 -0.29 -10.09
N TYR A 117 -3.87 0.72 -9.49
CA TYR A 117 -4.10 2.12 -9.81
C TYR A 117 -2.91 2.65 -10.62
N ASP A 118 -3.19 3.27 -11.76
CA ASP A 118 -2.20 3.97 -12.57
C ASP A 118 -2.13 5.43 -12.11
N ASP A 119 -1.00 5.82 -11.50
CA ASP A 119 -0.82 7.16 -10.95
C ASP A 119 -0.80 8.26 -12.01
N GLN A 120 -0.60 7.92 -13.29
CA GLN A 120 -0.56 8.88 -14.39
C GLN A 120 -1.96 9.14 -14.96
N THR A 121 -2.77 8.09 -15.13
CA THR A 121 -4.11 8.21 -15.72
C THR A 121 -5.19 8.47 -14.67
N GLY A 122 -4.95 8.08 -13.42
CA GLY A 122 -5.94 8.15 -12.36
C GLY A 122 -7.01 7.05 -12.43
N GLU A 123 -6.75 5.99 -13.18
CA GLU A 123 -7.66 4.86 -13.33
C GLU A 123 -7.26 3.70 -12.41
N ALA A 124 -8.25 3.02 -11.83
CA ALA A 124 -8.07 1.80 -11.05
C ALA A 124 -8.68 0.60 -11.76
N GLU A 125 -8.03 -0.56 -11.72
CA GLU A 125 -8.54 -1.82 -12.25
C GLU A 125 -8.51 -2.90 -11.16
N PRO A 126 -9.60 -3.69 -10.97
CA PRO A 126 -9.60 -4.77 -10.00
C PRO A 126 -8.64 -5.90 -10.43
N LEU A 127 -7.87 -6.43 -9.49
CA LEU A 127 -7.00 -7.58 -9.72
C LEU A 127 -7.70 -8.89 -9.34
N ALA A 128 -7.59 -9.88 -10.22
CA ALA A 128 -8.21 -11.18 -10.06
C ALA A 128 -7.25 -12.20 -9.43
N PHE A 129 -6.88 -11.99 -8.17
CA PHE A 129 -6.09 -12.97 -7.42
C PHE A 129 -6.85 -14.29 -7.24
N ARG A 130 -6.13 -15.41 -7.29
CA ARG A 130 -6.70 -16.77 -7.22
C ARG A 130 -5.81 -17.69 -6.40
N THR A 131 -6.37 -18.24 -5.35
CA THR A 131 -5.72 -19.27 -4.54
C THR A 131 -6.18 -20.67 -4.95
N ALA A 132 -5.50 -21.70 -4.44
CA ALA A 132 -5.78 -23.09 -4.80
C ALA A 132 -7.17 -23.55 -4.33
N ALA A 133 -7.57 -23.18 -3.10
CA ALA A 133 -8.88 -23.51 -2.54
C ALA A 133 -9.96 -22.50 -2.93
N GLY A 134 -9.58 -21.32 -3.44
CA GLY A 134 -10.50 -20.30 -3.94
C GLY A 134 -11.01 -19.35 -2.86
N SER A 135 -10.11 -18.85 -2.02
CA SER A 135 -10.33 -17.70 -1.14
C SER A 135 -10.74 -16.47 -1.94
N ILE A 136 -11.56 -15.62 -1.34
CA ILE A 136 -12.29 -14.55 -2.04
C ILE A 136 -11.93 -13.15 -1.60
N ALA A 137 -11.22 -12.97 -0.48
CA ALA A 137 -10.84 -11.67 0.04
C ALA A 137 -9.32 -11.57 0.16
N PHE A 138 -8.79 -10.40 -0.18
CA PHE A 138 -7.36 -10.13 -0.19
C PHE A 138 -7.13 -8.69 0.31
N SER A 139 -6.26 -8.54 1.30
CA SER A 139 -5.92 -7.28 1.94
C SER A 139 -4.40 -7.13 2.08
N ASN A 140 -3.97 -5.98 2.61
CA ASN A 140 -2.59 -5.63 2.94
C ASN A 140 -1.59 -5.89 1.81
N PRO A 141 -1.81 -5.30 0.61
CA PRO A 141 -0.93 -5.52 -0.52
C PRO A 141 0.44 -4.85 -0.33
N THR A 142 1.50 -5.61 -0.60
CA THR A 142 2.86 -5.08 -0.83
C THR A 142 3.34 -5.51 -2.20
N ILE A 143 4.07 -4.67 -2.92
CA ILE A 143 4.58 -4.96 -4.26
C ILE A 143 6.05 -4.57 -4.39
N ALA A 144 6.87 -5.47 -4.93
CA ALA A 144 8.29 -5.22 -5.11
C ALA A 144 8.80 -5.75 -6.46
N ALA A 145 9.70 -5.01 -7.09
CA ALA A 145 10.59 -5.55 -8.11
C ALA A 145 11.77 -6.24 -7.42
N ILE A 146 11.94 -7.53 -7.68
CA ILE A 146 13.00 -8.35 -7.11
C ILE A 146 13.77 -9.08 -8.22
N GLU A 147 14.83 -9.77 -7.83
CA GLU A 147 15.51 -10.73 -8.70
C GLU A 147 15.45 -12.13 -8.09
N ILE A 148 15.15 -13.12 -8.93
CA ILE A 148 15.17 -14.55 -8.60
C ILE A 148 16.11 -15.21 -9.61
N ASP A 149 17.20 -15.81 -9.14
CA ASP A 149 18.21 -16.47 -9.97
C ASP A 149 18.77 -15.61 -11.12
N GLY A 150 18.86 -14.29 -10.87
CA GLY A 150 19.30 -13.30 -11.86
C GLY A 150 18.28 -12.99 -12.96
N GLN A 151 17.03 -13.38 -12.76
CA GLN A 151 15.88 -12.95 -13.56
C GLN A 151 15.03 -11.98 -12.76
N ARG A 152 14.58 -10.90 -13.39
CA ARG A 152 13.68 -9.93 -12.75
C ARG A 152 12.33 -10.58 -12.49
N ALA A 153 11.76 -10.33 -11.33
CA ALA A 153 10.42 -10.77 -10.95
C ALA A 153 9.67 -9.68 -10.23
N ILE A 154 8.35 -9.66 -10.38
CA ILE A 154 7.46 -8.91 -9.50
C ILE A 154 7.05 -9.85 -8.39
N LEU A 155 7.20 -9.41 -7.14
CA LEU A 155 6.68 -10.07 -5.96
C LEU A 155 5.51 -9.25 -5.43
N VAL A 156 4.43 -9.94 -5.07
CA VAL A 156 3.28 -9.36 -4.38
C VAL A 156 3.00 -10.18 -3.14
N THR A 157 2.87 -9.53 -1.98
CA THR A 157 2.32 -10.17 -0.79
C THR A 157 0.93 -9.65 -0.51
N LEU A 158 0.09 -10.50 0.05
CA LEU A 158 -1.28 -10.21 0.47
C LEU A 158 -1.54 -10.90 1.81
N PHE A 159 -2.59 -10.47 2.50
CA PHE A 159 -3.21 -11.19 3.61
C PHE A 159 -4.59 -11.67 3.17
N ILE A 160 -4.96 -12.89 3.55
CA ILE A 160 -6.30 -13.44 3.37
C ILE A 160 -7.03 -13.37 4.72
N PRO A 161 -8.03 -12.47 4.88
CA PRO A 161 -8.89 -12.45 6.06
C PRO A 161 -9.59 -13.78 6.25
N GLY A 162 -9.70 -14.25 7.50
CA GLY A 162 -10.30 -15.55 7.81
C GLY A 162 -11.74 -15.71 7.31
N GLU A 163 -12.50 -14.61 7.26
CA GLU A 163 -13.87 -14.58 6.77
C GLU A 163 -13.97 -14.79 5.25
N GLY A 164 -12.93 -14.40 4.51
CA GLY A 164 -12.82 -14.59 3.06
C GLY A 164 -11.94 -15.80 2.66
N ALA A 165 -11.35 -16.48 3.63
CA ALA A 165 -10.51 -17.65 3.41
C ALA A 165 -11.35 -18.89 3.08
N ARG A 166 -10.77 -19.79 2.29
CA ARG A 166 -11.33 -21.12 2.05
C ARG A 166 -10.38 -22.19 2.58
N GLY A 167 -10.88 -23.02 3.51
CA GLY A 167 -10.06 -24.03 4.19
C GLY A 167 -9.03 -23.37 5.10
N GLU A 168 -7.76 -23.78 4.97
CA GLU A 168 -6.65 -23.32 5.81
C GLU A 168 -5.84 -22.17 5.16
N GLU A 169 -6.40 -21.51 4.13
CA GLU A 169 -5.70 -20.44 3.39
C GLU A 169 -5.67 -19.08 4.11
N ALA A 170 -6.26 -18.95 5.31
CA ALA A 170 -6.19 -17.69 6.05
C ALA A 170 -4.75 -17.35 6.43
N GLY A 171 -4.36 -16.09 6.31
CA GLY A 171 -3.00 -15.63 6.61
C GLY A 171 -2.26 -15.05 5.42
N GLU A 172 -0.94 -15.11 5.46
CA GLU A 172 -0.06 -14.50 4.46
C GLU A 172 -0.03 -15.29 3.15
N LEU A 173 -0.01 -14.55 2.03
CA LEU A 173 0.05 -15.08 0.68
C LEU A 173 1.12 -14.35 -0.12
N ILE A 174 1.92 -15.10 -0.87
CA ILE A 174 2.97 -14.55 -1.73
C ILE A 174 2.74 -15.03 -3.17
N TYR A 175 2.69 -14.08 -4.10
CA TYR A 175 2.82 -14.34 -5.54
C TYR A 175 4.15 -13.80 -6.04
N TYR A 176 4.72 -14.47 -7.04
CA TYR A 176 5.75 -13.86 -7.86
C TYR A 176 5.58 -14.23 -9.33
N GLN A 177 6.03 -13.34 -10.20
CA GLN A 177 6.05 -13.57 -11.64
C GLN A 177 7.36 -13.06 -12.23
N ILE A 178 8.15 -13.97 -12.81
CA ILE A 178 9.35 -13.62 -13.58
C ILE A 178 8.93 -12.87 -14.84
N TYR A 179 9.64 -11.79 -15.17
CA TYR A 179 9.39 -10.96 -16.34
C TYR A 179 10.68 -10.58 -17.07
N GLY A 180 10.58 -10.47 -18.40
CA GLY A 180 11.71 -10.15 -19.29
C GLY A 180 12.31 -11.38 -19.95
N PRO A 181 13.34 -11.20 -20.79
CA PRO A 181 13.96 -12.32 -21.50
C PRO A 181 14.59 -13.30 -20.52
N ALA A 182 14.46 -14.60 -20.83
CA ALA A 182 15.16 -15.65 -20.09
C ALA A 182 16.67 -15.43 -20.17
N ARG A 183 17.41 -15.82 -19.13
CA ARG A 183 18.88 -15.86 -19.21
C ARG A 183 19.26 -16.74 -20.39
N THR A 184 19.95 -16.18 -21.38
CA THR A 184 20.74 -16.96 -22.31
C THR A 184 21.93 -17.50 -21.53
N THR A 185 21.88 -18.77 -21.16
CA THR A 185 23.08 -19.49 -20.71
C THR A 185 24.12 -19.41 -21.82
N ARG A 186 25.24 -18.74 -21.55
CA ARG A 186 26.47 -18.90 -22.34
C ARG A 186 27.21 -20.13 -21.86
#